data_AF-A0A4S3JPW7-F1
#
_entry.id   AF-A0A4S3JPW7-F1
#
_cell.length_a   1.000
_cell.length_b   1.000
_cell.length_c   1.000
_cell.angle_alpha   90.00
_cell.angle_beta   90.00
_cell.angle_gamma   90.00
#
_symmetry.space_group_name_H-M   'P 1'
#
loop_
_entity.id
_entity.type
_entity.pdbx_description
1 polymer ?
#
loop_
_entity_poly.entity_id
_entity_poly.type
_entity_poly.pdbx_seq_one_letter_code
_entity_poly.pdbx_strand_id
1 'polypeptide(L)' 'MSPSHVLPESSVDGQDEEGVIRRNAVFLTTIFASAFAFEIAFDSASNKVWDSLNRGRQWKDIKHRYIVKEEEDDD' A
#
# COMPACT_ATOMS: atom_id res chain seq x y z
N MET A 1 -43.53 42.53 41.00
CA MET A 1 -42.86 41.23 41.11
C MET A 1 -42.59 40.76 39.69
N SER A 2 -41.42 41.10 39.14
CA SER A 2 -41.10 40.78 37.74
C SER A 2 -40.51 39.36 37.66
N PRO A 3 -40.88 38.55 36.66
CA PRO A 3 -40.33 37.21 36.53
C PRO A 3 -38.85 37.30 36.13
N SER A 4 -37.97 36.63 36.88
CA SER A 4 -36.59 36.41 36.49
C SER A 4 -36.55 35.44 35.30
N HIS A 5 -36.35 35.98 34.10
CA HIS A 5 -36.15 35.21 32.88
C HIS A 5 -34.80 34.48 32.95
N VAL A 6 -34.84 33.16 33.09
CA VAL A 6 -33.67 32.28 33.12
C VAL A 6 -33.23 32.05 31.67
N LEU A 7 -31.98 32.40 31.33
CA LEU A 7 -31.42 32.13 30.01
C LEU A 7 -31.17 30.62 29.85
N PRO A 8 -31.40 30.02 28.66
CA PRO A 8 -31.05 28.63 28.43
C PRO A 8 -29.52 28.47 28.38
N GLU A 9 -28.97 27.53 29.17
CA GLU A 9 -27.59 27.09 29.01
C GLU A 9 -27.42 26.47 27.63
N SER A 10 -26.47 26.99 26.85
CA SER A 10 -26.04 26.37 25.61
C SER A 10 -25.32 25.07 25.95
N SER A 11 -26.04 23.95 25.89
CA SER A 11 -25.47 22.61 25.97
C SER A 11 -24.49 22.45 24.81
N VAL A 12 -23.19 22.53 25.11
CA VAL A 12 -22.13 22.09 24.20
C VAL A 12 -22.12 20.57 24.28
N ASP A 13 -23.06 19.95 23.58
CA ASP A 13 -23.21 18.49 23.55
C ASP A 13 -22.32 17.94 22.43
N GLY A 14 -21.41 17.03 22.79
CA GLY A 14 -20.31 16.53 21.96
C GLY A 14 -20.76 15.75 20.71
N GLN A 15 -21.14 16.46 19.67
CA GLN A 15 -21.65 15.90 18.40
C GLN A 15 -20.57 15.76 17.30
N ASP A 16 -19.30 16.09 17.58
CA ASP A 16 -18.33 16.36 16.50
C ASP A 16 -17.30 15.23 16.23
N GLU A 17 -17.33 14.12 16.98
CA GLU A 17 -16.27 13.11 16.89
C GLU A 17 -16.51 12.05 15.80
N GLU A 18 -17.78 11.68 15.55
CA GLU A 18 -18.12 10.59 14.62
C GLU A 18 -17.89 10.96 13.13
N GLY A 19 -18.09 12.23 12.77
CA GLY A 19 -17.99 12.71 11.39
C GLY A 19 -16.55 12.79 10.85
N VAL A 20 -15.58 13.03 11.73
CA VAL A 20 -14.16 13.16 11.37
C VAL A 20 -13.52 11.78 11.15
N ILE A 21 -13.83 10.80 12.02
CA ILE A 21 -13.29 9.43 11.93
C ILE A 21 -13.80 8.73 10.67
N ARG A 22 -15.09 8.85 10.34
CA ARG A 22 -15.69 8.16 9.18
C ARG A 22 -15.11 8.62 7.84
N ARG A 23 -14.79 9.91 7.71
CA ARG A 23 -14.16 10.46 6.49
C ARG A 23 -12.67 10.10 6.40
N ASN A 24 -11.99 9.93 7.54
CA ASN A 24 -10.61 9.42 7.60
C ASN A 24 -10.55 7.91 7.28
N ALA A 25 -11.49 7.11 7.78
CA ALA A 25 -11.52 5.66 7.56
C ALA A 25 -11.59 5.30 6.07
N VAL A 26 -12.48 5.95 5.30
CA VAL A 26 -12.59 5.72 3.84
C VAL A 26 -11.30 6.09 3.12
N PHE A 27 -10.66 7.19 3.51
CA PHE A 27 -9.39 7.63 2.94
C PHE A 27 -8.27 6.61 3.23
N LEU A 28 -8.14 6.17 4.48
CA LEU A 28 -7.14 5.17 4.89
C LEU A 28 -7.36 3.83 4.18
N THR A 29 -8.60 3.33 4.12
CA THR A 29 -8.89 2.07 3.43
C THR A 29 -8.59 2.16 1.94
N THR A 30 -8.85 3.32 1.32
CA THR A 30 -8.55 3.55 -0.09
C THR A 30 -7.05 3.57 -0.34
N ILE A 31 -6.27 4.26 0.52
CA ILE A 31 -4.81 4.26 0.44
C ILE A 31 -4.27 2.84 0.56
N PHE A 32 -4.69 2.07 1.56
CA PHE A 32 -4.19 0.71 1.71
C PHE A 32 -4.60 -0.21 0.56
N ALA A 33 -5.86 -0.18 0.13
CA ALA A 33 -6.33 -0.98 -0.99
C ALA A 33 -5.56 -0.64 -2.29
N SER A 34 -5.36 0.66 -2.56
CA SER A 34 -4.59 1.09 -3.72
C SER A 34 -3.11 0.74 -3.61
N ALA A 35 -2.51 0.83 -2.44
CA ALA A 35 -1.12 0.45 -2.22
C ALA A 35 -0.89 -1.04 -2.52
N PHE A 36 -1.75 -1.94 -2.05
CA PHE A 36 -1.67 -3.38 -2.37
C PHE A 36 -1.86 -3.66 -3.86
N ALA A 37 -2.87 -3.04 -4.48
CA ALA A 37 -3.09 -3.20 -5.91
C ALA A 37 -1.90 -2.66 -6.74
N PHE A 38 -1.35 -1.53 -6.32
CA PHE A 38 -0.19 -0.90 -6.95
C PHE A 38 1.07 -1.74 -6.78
N GLU A 39 1.33 -2.30 -5.59
CA GLU A 39 2.47 -3.19 -5.33
C GLU A 39 2.51 -4.35 -6.32
N ILE A 40 1.41 -5.09 -6.47
CA ILE A 40 1.31 -6.24 -7.38
C ILE A 40 1.57 -5.81 -8.82
N ALA A 41 0.91 -4.72 -9.25
CA ALA A 41 1.04 -4.22 -10.62
C ALA A 41 2.45 -3.71 -10.92
N PHE A 42 3.01 -2.92 -10.00
CA PHE A 42 4.32 -2.29 -10.14
C PHE A 42 5.44 -3.33 -10.11
N ASP A 43 5.40 -4.30 -9.20
CA ASP A 43 6.39 -5.38 -9.14
C ASP A 43 6.39 -6.18 -10.45
N SER A 44 5.22 -6.65 -10.91
CA SER A 44 5.13 -7.44 -12.14
C SER A 44 5.60 -6.65 -13.37
N ALA A 45 5.19 -5.39 -13.48
CA ALA A 45 5.55 -4.53 -14.60
C ALA A 45 7.06 -4.22 -14.59
N SER A 46 7.59 -3.82 -13.43
CA SER A 46 9.00 -3.45 -13.29
C SER A 46 9.91 -4.64 -13.54
N ASN A 47 9.56 -5.83 -13.02
CA ASN A 47 10.30 -7.06 -13.28
C ASN A 47 10.31 -7.40 -14.77
N LYS A 48 9.17 -7.29 -15.47
CA LYS A 48 9.11 -7.51 -16.93
C LYS A 48 9.97 -6.52 -17.71
N VAL A 49 9.93 -5.24 -17.36
CA VAL A 49 10.75 -4.21 -18.00
C VAL A 49 12.22 -4.51 -17.78
N TRP A 50 12.62 -4.76 -16.54
CA TRP A 50 13.99 -5.11 -16.20
C TRP A 50 14.47 -6.35 -16.95
N ASP A 51 13.62 -7.38 -17.03
CA ASP A 51 13.90 -8.63 -17.70
C ASP A 51 14.15 -8.47 -19.18
N SER A 52 13.33 -7.64 -19.83
CA SER A 52 13.48 -7.34 -21.25
C SER A 52 14.77 -6.58 -21.52
N LEU A 53 15.12 -5.62 -20.66
CA LEU A 53 16.32 -4.80 -20.84
C LEU A 53 17.62 -5.56 -20.55
N ASN A 54 17.58 -6.57 -19.68
CA ASN A 54 18.76 -7.32 -19.25
C ASN A 54 18.79 -8.76 -19.78
N ARG A 55 17.98 -9.08 -20.79
CA ARG A 55 17.91 -10.42 -21.37
C ARG A 55 19.30 -10.93 -21.78
N GLY A 56 19.60 -12.17 -21.41
CA GLY A 56 20.88 -12.83 -21.69
C GLY A 56 22.00 -12.45 -20.73
N ARG A 57 21.78 -11.52 -19.80
CA ARG A 57 22.74 -11.14 -18.76
C ARG A 57 22.28 -11.52 -17.36
N GLN A 58 21.03 -11.94 -17.19
CA GLN A 58 20.52 -12.34 -15.90
C GLN A 58 21.04 -13.71 -15.52
N TRP A 59 21.24 -13.94 -14.22
CA TRP A 59 21.66 -15.25 -13.72
C TRP A 59 20.72 -16.37 -14.20
N LYS A 60 19.40 -16.15 -14.16
CA LYS A 60 18.41 -17.13 -14.65
C LYS A 60 18.60 -17.52 -16.13
N ASP A 61 19.18 -16.63 -16.94
CA ASP A 61 19.45 -16.89 -18.35
C ASP A 61 20.76 -17.65 -18.56
N ILE A 62 21.77 -17.44 -17.70
CA ILE A 62 23.14 -17.99 -17.88
C ILE A 62 23.51 -19.13 -16.92
N LYS A 63 22.74 -19.34 -15.86
CA LYS A 63 23.00 -20.31 -14.77
C LYS A 63 23.29 -21.72 -15.28
N HIS A 64 22.56 -22.16 -16.31
CA HIS A 64 22.72 -23.49 -16.90
C HIS A 64 24.14 -23.77 -17.38
N ARG A 65 24.91 -22.75 -17.76
CA ARG A 65 26.30 -22.90 -18.23
C ARG A 65 27.28 -23.20 -17.10
N TYR A 66 26.95 -22.81 -15.87
CA TYR A 66 27.86 -22.92 -14.73
C TYR A 66 27.58 -24.17 -13.91
N ILE A 67 26.33 -24.59 -13.79
CA ILE A 67 25.99 -25.84 -13.08
C ILE A 67 26.48 -27.05 -13.86
N VAL A 68 26.28 -27.09 -15.18
CA VAL A 68 26.82 -28.17 -16.02
C VAL A 68 28.34 -28.22 -15.92
N LYS A 69 29.00 -27.05 -15.88
CA LYS A 69 30.44 -26.98 -15.69
C LYS A 69 30.89 -27.52 -14.32
N GLU A 70 30.17 -27.20 -13.25
CA GLU A 70 30.44 -27.76 -11.92
C GLU A 70 30.27 -29.29 -11.89
N GLU A 71 29.21 -29.81 -12.52
CA GLU A 71 28.99 -31.27 -12.65
C GLU A 71 30.09 -31.96 -13.48
N GLU A 72 30.55 -31.35 -14.57
CA GLU A 72 31.67 -31.86 -15.39
C GLU A 72 33.04 -31.78 -14.70
N ASP A 73 33.26 -30.79 -13.83
CA ASP A 73 34.53 -30.61 -13.11
C ASP A 73 34.64 -31.55 -11.87
N ASP A 74 33.52 -32.14 -11.40
CA ASP A 74 33.44 -33.05 -10.23
C ASP A 74 33.48 -34.57 -10.58
N ASP A 75 33.41 -34.94 -11.87
CA ASP A 75 33.54 -36.33 -12.40
C ASP A 75 34.97 -36.64 -12.91
#